data_AF-A0A512C4Q2-F1
#
_entry.id   AF-A0A512C4Q2-F1
#
_cell.length_a   1.000
_cell.length_b   1.000
_cell.length_c   1.000
_cell.angle_alpha   90.00
_cell.angle_beta   90.00
_cell.angle_gamma   90.00
#
_symmetry.space_group_name_H-M   'P 1'
#
loop_
_entity.id
_entity.type
_entity.pdbx_description
1 polymer ?
#
loop_
_entity_poly.entity_id
_entity_poly.type
_entity_poly.pdbx_seq_one_letter_code
_entity_poly.pdbx_strand_id
1 'polypeptide(L)'
;MEACATAHHWAGTLMAFGHDVRLIPPAYVKPYLRRQKNDAADAAAICEAVTRPSMRFVPVKSPQQQSTLMLHGARDLLIAQRTALINALRGHFAELGIVVAQGARNSRQLLAFLQEGNPDVPTTARIALQPLAAMLLGIEAQIARLDKAILAAHRSDPISVRLAAIPGIGPIVASCLSASIPDASLFQGSREFAAYLGVVPRQHSTGGKARLGSISKMGNRHLRRLLVVGAHAALYSMKSGKTRTALADWARSLLAKKPFKVVAVALANKMARIAWAVMARSVAYEPGSTGAGASAA
;
A
#
# COMPACT_ATOMS: atom_id res chain seq x y z
N MET A 1 7.91 12.64 20.14
CA MET A 1 9.02 11.82 19.58
C MET A 1 8.90 11.76 18.07
N GLU A 2 9.96 11.44 17.35
CA GLU A 2 9.89 11.17 15.91
C GLU A 2 9.28 9.78 15.62
N ALA A 3 8.47 9.66 14.57
CA ALA A 3 7.90 8.40 14.09
C ALA A 3 8.93 7.59 13.28
N CYS A 4 10.01 7.17 13.94
CA CYS A 4 11.10 6.39 13.37
C CYS A 4 10.97 4.89 13.68
N ALA A 5 12.01 4.10 13.37
CA ALA A 5 12.05 2.68 13.74
C ALA A 5 11.86 2.53 15.25
N THR A 6 11.11 1.52 15.68
CA THR A 6 10.78 1.24 17.11
C THR A 6 9.92 2.29 17.83
N ALA A 7 9.60 3.43 17.20
CA ALA A 7 8.85 4.51 17.85
C ALA A 7 7.48 4.08 18.42
N HIS A 8 6.81 3.11 17.79
CA HIS A 8 5.55 2.57 18.29
C HIS A 8 5.72 1.73 19.58
N HIS A 9 6.83 0.99 19.72
CA HIS A 9 7.13 0.26 20.96
C HIS A 9 7.37 1.24 22.10
N TRP A 10 8.28 2.19 21.90
CA TRP A 10 8.59 3.21 22.90
C TRP A 10 7.40 4.09 23.26
N ALA A 11 6.56 4.43 22.28
CA ALA A 11 5.32 5.15 22.57
C ALA A 11 4.39 4.35 23.49
N GLY A 12 4.20 3.05 23.22
CA GLY A 12 3.41 2.20 24.11
C GLY A 12 3.99 2.11 25.52
N THR A 13 5.31 1.94 25.64
CA THR A 13 6.01 1.89 26.93
C THR A 13 5.86 3.19 27.72
N LEU A 14 6.08 4.35 27.08
CA LEU A 14 5.95 5.65 27.74
C LEU A 14 4.50 5.98 28.10
N MET A 15 3.52 5.58 27.28
CA MET A 15 2.10 5.70 27.63
C MET A 15 1.75 4.86 28.86
N ALA A 16 2.33 3.66 29.02
CA ALA A 16 2.14 2.84 30.21
C ALA A 16 2.71 3.48 31.49
N PHE A 17 3.71 4.36 31.36
CA PHE A 17 4.22 5.21 32.45
C PHE A 17 3.42 6.51 32.65
N GLY A 18 2.32 6.71 31.91
CA GLY A 18 1.41 7.86 32.09
C GLY A 18 1.76 9.09 31.26
N HIS A 19 2.65 8.99 30.26
CA HIS A 19 2.98 10.11 29.38
C HIS A 19 1.99 10.28 28.21
N ASP A 20 1.67 11.53 27.85
CA ASP A 20 1.03 11.85 26.55
C ASP A 20 2.08 11.77 25.43
N VAL A 21 2.04 10.68 24.67
CA VAL A 21 3.01 10.44 23.60
C VAL A 21 2.46 10.84 22.24
N ARG A 22 3.16 11.76 21.58
CA ARG A 22 2.89 12.19 20.21
C ARG A 22 4.04 11.83 19.27
N LEU A 23 3.72 11.15 18.17
CA LEU A 23 4.70 10.73 17.14
C LEU A 23 4.65 11.69 15.95
N ILE A 24 5.75 12.37 15.63
CA ILE A 24 5.83 13.33 14.52
C ILE A 24 6.46 12.66 13.30
N PRO A 25 5.90 12.77 12.08
CA PRO A 25 6.56 12.30 10.87
C PRO A 25 7.95 12.93 10.70
N PRO A 26 9.00 12.15 10.36
CA PRO A 26 10.36 12.70 10.18
C PRO A 26 10.44 13.85 9.17
N ALA A 27 9.62 13.80 8.12
CA ALA A 27 9.52 14.85 7.11
C ALA A 27 9.05 16.20 7.68
N TYR A 28 8.34 16.20 8.80
CA TYR A 28 7.86 17.40 9.49
C TYR A 28 8.83 17.87 10.57
N VAL A 29 9.73 17.02 11.05
CA VAL A 29 10.85 17.41 11.93
C VAL A 29 11.97 18.06 11.12
N LYS A 30 12.24 17.54 9.91
CA LYS A 30 13.37 17.97 9.06
C LYS A 30 13.54 19.49 8.88
N PRO A 31 12.48 20.31 8.68
CA PRO A 31 12.62 21.76 8.53
C PRO A 31 13.18 22.48 9.77
N TYR A 32 13.10 21.85 10.96
CA TYR A 32 13.54 22.42 12.24
C TYR A 32 14.96 21.97 12.62
N LEU A 33 15.60 21.11 11.82
CA LEU A 33 16.97 20.67 12.07
C LEU A 33 17.97 21.80 11.79
N ARG A 34 18.86 22.04 12.75
CA ARG A 34 19.99 22.97 12.60
C ARG A 34 21.14 22.29 11.84
N ARG A 35 22.14 23.08 11.41
CA ARG A 35 23.22 22.66 10.49
C ARG A 35 23.94 21.36 10.86
N GLN A 36 24.17 21.09 12.15
CA GLN A 36 24.88 19.89 12.60
C GLN A 36 23.91 18.86 13.15
N LYS A 37 24.01 17.62 12.65
CA LYS A 37 23.22 16.49 13.11
C LYS A 37 23.87 15.88 14.36
N ASN A 38 23.14 15.92 15.47
CA ASN A 38 23.45 15.20 16.70
C ASN A 38 22.14 14.99 17.48
N ASP A 39 22.16 14.11 18.49
CA ASP A 39 20.95 13.74 19.23
C ASP A 39 20.29 14.94 19.93
N ALA A 40 21.08 15.90 20.41
CA ALA A 40 20.58 17.12 21.04
C ALA A 40 19.85 18.03 20.04
N ALA A 41 20.38 18.17 18.83
CA ALA A 41 19.77 18.95 17.75
C ALA A 41 18.49 18.28 17.25
N ASP A 42 18.48 16.94 17.14
CA ASP A 42 17.29 16.17 16.77
C ASP A 42 16.19 16.32 17.83
N ALA A 43 16.54 16.23 19.13
CA ALA A 43 15.61 16.48 20.22
C ALA A 43 15.05 17.91 20.23
N ALA A 44 15.90 18.91 20.03
CA ALA A 44 15.49 20.32 19.93
C ALA A 44 14.54 20.56 18.74
N ALA A 45 14.82 19.95 17.59
CA ALA A 45 13.97 20.04 16.41
C ALA A 45 12.59 19.41 16.65
N ILE A 46 12.52 18.27 17.35
CA ILE A 46 11.26 17.63 17.75
C ILE A 46 10.47 18.54 18.70
N CYS A 47 11.14 19.11 19.70
CA CYS A 47 10.54 20.05 20.65
C CYS A 47 10.02 21.32 19.94
N GLU A 48 10.72 21.82 18.93
CA GLU A 48 10.22 22.96 18.16
C GLU A 48 9.02 22.56 17.28
N ALA A 49 9.13 21.43 16.58
CA ALA A 49 8.09 20.93 15.69
C ALA A 49 6.76 20.69 16.42
N VAL A 50 6.78 20.11 17.63
CA VAL A 50 5.56 19.77 18.38
C VAL A 50 4.73 21.00 18.78
N THR A 51 5.35 22.18 18.90
CA THR A 51 4.66 23.43 19.30
C THR A 51 3.77 24.01 18.20
N ARG A 52 3.90 23.54 16.95
CA ARG A 52 3.16 24.12 15.83
C ARG A 52 1.68 23.70 15.90
N PRO A 53 0.72 24.65 15.91
CA PRO A 53 -0.70 24.31 16.04
C PRO A 53 -1.24 23.43 14.91
N SER A 54 -0.63 23.52 13.73
CA SER A 54 -0.96 22.71 12.55
C SER A 54 -0.23 21.36 12.49
N MET A 55 0.55 21.00 13.53
CA MET A 55 1.32 19.76 13.55
C MET A 55 0.40 18.54 13.54
N ARG A 56 0.80 17.53 12.77
CA ARG A 56 0.08 16.27 12.67
C ARG A 56 0.92 15.13 13.19
N PHE A 57 0.24 14.23 13.88
CA PHE A 57 0.88 13.10 14.54
C PHE A 57 0.51 11.78 13.86
N VAL A 58 1.45 10.84 13.90
CA VAL A 58 1.22 9.46 13.50
C VAL A 58 0.53 8.76 14.67
N PRO A 59 -0.61 8.09 14.45
CA PRO A 59 -1.27 7.32 15.51
C PRO A 59 -0.33 6.24 16.05
N VAL A 60 -0.28 6.12 17.38
CA VAL A 60 0.40 5.01 18.03
C VAL A 60 -0.39 3.73 17.73
N LYS A 61 0.30 2.71 17.22
CA LYS A 61 -0.33 1.45 16.81
C LYS A 61 -0.23 0.44 17.94
N SER A 62 -1.32 -0.29 18.17
CA SER A 62 -1.32 -1.42 19.11
C SER A 62 -0.35 -2.52 18.63
N PRO A 63 0.12 -3.40 19.53
CA PRO A 63 0.93 -4.56 19.13
C PRO A 63 0.25 -5.39 18.02
N GLN A 64 -1.06 -5.60 18.11
CA GLN A 64 -1.83 -6.35 17.13
C GLN A 64 -1.85 -5.67 15.75
N GLN A 65 -1.98 -4.34 15.70
CA GLN A 65 -1.89 -3.57 14.46
C GLN A 65 -0.48 -3.64 13.86
N GLN A 66 0.55 -3.52 14.70
CA GLN A 66 1.94 -3.66 14.26
C GLN A 66 2.21 -5.07 13.72
N SER A 67 1.76 -6.13 14.39
CA SER A 67 1.87 -7.51 13.91
C SER A 67 1.14 -7.73 12.59
N THR A 68 -0.03 -7.12 12.40
CA THR A 68 -0.75 -7.15 11.12
C THR A 68 0.08 -6.48 10.01
N LEU A 69 0.71 -5.34 10.29
CA LEU A 69 1.61 -4.68 9.34
C LEU A 69 2.89 -5.48 9.08
N MET A 70 3.39 -6.24 10.06
CA MET A 70 4.51 -7.17 9.87
C MET A 70 4.15 -8.28 8.88
N LEU A 71 2.92 -8.83 8.92
CA LEU A 71 2.45 -9.79 7.91
C LEU A 71 2.52 -9.19 6.50
N HIS A 72 2.06 -7.95 6.32
CA HIS A 72 2.13 -7.24 5.04
C HIS A 72 3.57 -6.97 4.60
N GLY A 73 4.44 -6.54 5.52
CA GLY A 73 5.85 -6.29 5.26
C GLY A 73 6.60 -7.55 4.83
N ALA A 74 6.43 -8.65 5.58
CA ALA A 74 7.03 -9.95 5.26
C ALA A 74 6.55 -10.46 3.89
N ARG A 75 5.24 -10.35 3.63
CA ARG A 75 4.67 -10.73 2.34
C ARG A 75 5.25 -9.92 1.18
N ASP A 76 5.40 -8.60 1.36
CA ASP A 76 5.96 -7.74 0.32
C ASP A 76 7.40 -8.11 -0.02
N LEU A 77 8.22 -8.37 1.00
CA LEU A 77 9.59 -8.85 0.85
C LEU A 77 9.62 -10.17 0.07
N LEU A 78 8.80 -11.14 0.45
CA LEU A 78 8.75 -12.43 -0.23
C LEU A 78 8.28 -12.33 -1.67
N ILE A 79 7.33 -11.44 -1.99
CA ILE A 79 6.90 -11.19 -3.37
C ILE A 79 8.04 -10.57 -4.21
N ALA A 80 8.82 -9.65 -3.62
CA ALA A 80 9.98 -9.08 -4.29
C ALA A 80 11.04 -10.16 -4.58
N GLN A 81 11.36 -11.00 -3.59
CA GLN A 81 12.31 -12.13 -3.75
C GLN A 81 11.80 -13.15 -4.78
N ARG A 82 10.52 -13.50 -4.74
CA ARG A 82 9.88 -14.36 -5.74
C ARG A 82 10.07 -13.81 -7.15
N THR A 83 9.86 -12.51 -7.34
CA THR A 83 10.03 -11.85 -8.64
C THR A 83 11.49 -11.89 -9.08
N ALA A 84 12.43 -11.64 -8.18
CA ALA A 84 13.86 -11.72 -8.45
C ALA A 84 14.29 -13.14 -8.90
N LEU A 85 13.84 -14.18 -8.19
CA LEU A 85 14.12 -15.58 -8.54
C LEU A 85 13.51 -15.96 -9.90
N ILE A 86 12.28 -15.56 -10.17
CA ILE A 86 11.63 -15.80 -11.47
C ILE A 86 12.42 -15.13 -12.60
N ASN A 87 12.91 -13.91 -12.39
CA ASN A 87 13.69 -13.21 -13.40
C ASN A 87 15.09 -13.83 -13.58
N ALA A 88 15.73 -14.27 -12.50
CA ALA A 88 17.01 -14.96 -12.57
C ALA A 88 16.90 -16.28 -13.34
N LEU A 89 15.90 -17.11 -13.02
CA LEU A 89 15.62 -18.34 -13.76
C LEU A 89 15.37 -18.04 -15.25
N ARG A 90 14.52 -17.05 -15.56
CA ARG A 90 14.29 -16.64 -16.95
C ARG A 90 15.56 -16.23 -17.68
N GLY A 91 16.41 -15.44 -17.05
CA GLY A 91 17.68 -15.00 -17.64
C GLY A 91 18.58 -16.20 -17.96
N HIS A 92 18.80 -17.09 -17.00
CA HIS A 92 19.64 -18.27 -17.22
C HIS A 92 19.08 -19.24 -18.27
N PHE A 93 17.77 -19.47 -18.30
CA PHE A 93 17.16 -20.31 -19.32
C PHE A 93 17.25 -19.67 -20.72
N ALA A 94 17.18 -18.33 -20.82
CA ALA A 94 17.34 -17.64 -22.09
C ALA A 94 18.75 -17.79 -22.69
N GLU A 95 19.80 -17.85 -21.87
CA GLU A 95 21.17 -18.16 -22.33
C GLU A 95 21.28 -19.57 -22.93
N LEU A 96 20.37 -20.47 -22.57
CA LEU A 96 20.26 -21.82 -23.14
C LEU A 96 19.27 -21.90 -24.31
N GLY A 97 18.77 -20.76 -24.81
CA GLY A 97 17.77 -20.72 -25.88
C GLY A 97 16.34 -21.09 -25.46
N ILE A 98 16.09 -21.34 -24.16
CA ILE A 98 14.79 -21.76 -23.64
C ILE A 98 14.03 -20.52 -23.15
N VAL A 99 13.02 -20.09 -23.91
CA VAL A 99 12.22 -18.89 -23.59
C VAL A 99 10.78 -19.27 -23.28
N VAL A 100 10.30 -18.84 -22.10
CA VAL A 100 8.88 -18.98 -21.71
C VAL A 100 8.20 -17.61 -21.66
N ALA A 101 6.89 -17.60 -21.92
CA ALA A 101 6.08 -16.38 -21.84
C ALA A 101 6.24 -15.69 -20.47
N GLN A 102 6.18 -14.35 -20.45
CA GLN A 102 6.29 -13.58 -19.21
C GLN A 102 5.15 -13.86 -18.23
N GLY A 103 5.38 -13.60 -16.95
CA GLY A 103 4.37 -13.75 -15.90
C GLY A 103 4.62 -14.94 -14.98
N ALA A 104 4.21 -14.81 -13.72
CA ALA A 104 4.61 -15.76 -12.67
C ALA A 104 3.94 -17.14 -12.79
N ARG A 105 2.87 -17.28 -13.58
CA ARG A 105 2.28 -18.60 -13.88
C ARG A 105 3.20 -19.44 -14.77
N ASN A 106 3.91 -18.79 -15.69
CA ASN A 106 4.70 -19.44 -16.72
C ASN A 106 6.07 -19.90 -16.20
N SER A 107 6.52 -19.45 -15.02
CA SER A 107 7.75 -19.97 -14.40
C SER A 107 7.64 -21.44 -14.01
N ARG A 108 6.42 -22.00 -13.91
CA ARG A 108 6.22 -23.44 -13.68
C ARG A 108 6.80 -24.32 -14.79
N GLN A 109 6.82 -23.83 -16.03
CA GLN A 109 7.45 -24.56 -17.14
C GLN A 109 8.96 -24.67 -16.94
N LEU A 110 9.61 -23.60 -16.46
CA LEU A 110 11.05 -23.61 -16.15
C LEU A 110 11.37 -24.58 -15.02
N LEU A 111 10.51 -24.64 -14.00
CA LEU A 111 10.64 -25.59 -12.90
C LEU A 111 10.48 -27.05 -13.39
N ALA A 112 9.52 -27.30 -14.29
CA ALA A 112 9.32 -28.60 -14.90
C ALA A 112 10.55 -29.07 -15.69
N PHE A 113 11.17 -28.19 -16.49
CA PHE A 113 12.40 -28.55 -17.22
C PHE A 113 13.56 -29.01 -16.32
N LEU A 114 13.67 -28.44 -15.11
CA LEU A 114 14.66 -28.88 -14.13
C LEU A 114 14.28 -30.23 -13.52
N GLN A 115 13.00 -30.42 -13.16
CA GLN A 115 12.50 -31.64 -12.51
C GLN A 115 12.46 -32.85 -13.43
N GLU A 116 12.08 -32.65 -14.69
CA GLU A 116 11.89 -33.71 -15.69
C GLU A 116 13.19 -34.09 -16.41
N GLY A 117 14.30 -33.39 -16.13
CA GLY A 117 15.57 -33.72 -16.76
C GLY A 117 15.65 -33.32 -18.24
N ASN A 118 14.96 -32.24 -18.67
CA ASN A 118 14.94 -31.78 -20.07
C ASN A 118 16.36 -31.74 -20.70
N PRO A 119 16.68 -32.56 -21.73
CA PRO A 119 18.04 -32.73 -22.24
C PRO A 119 18.72 -31.44 -22.71
N ASP A 120 17.95 -30.41 -23.08
CA ASP A 120 18.46 -29.11 -23.52
C ASP A 120 19.07 -28.28 -22.38
N VAL A 121 18.94 -28.73 -21.12
CA VAL A 121 19.56 -28.10 -19.95
C VAL A 121 20.80 -28.87 -19.52
N PRO A 122 22.02 -28.31 -19.71
CA PRO A 122 23.26 -28.97 -19.30
C PRO A 122 23.29 -29.30 -17.81
N THR A 123 23.97 -30.38 -17.43
CA THR A 123 24.05 -30.85 -16.03
C THR A 123 24.55 -29.75 -15.07
N THR A 124 25.60 -29.01 -15.45
CA THR A 124 26.13 -27.91 -14.63
C THR A 124 25.10 -26.79 -14.45
N ALA A 125 24.33 -26.47 -15.49
CA ALA A 125 23.26 -25.48 -15.39
C ALA A 125 22.15 -25.97 -14.44
N ARG A 126 21.78 -27.26 -14.47
CA ARG A 126 20.83 -27.80 -13.49
C ARG A 126 21.32 -27.65 -12.06
N ILE A 127 22.57 -28.01 -11.80
CA ILE A 127 23.18 -27.87 -10.46
C ILE A 127 23.07 -26.41 -9.98
N ALA A 128 23.35 -25.45 -10.86
CA ALA A 128 23.26 -24.03 -10.53
C ALA A 128 21.81 -23.53 -10.33
N LEU A 129 20.85 -24.03 -11.11
CA LEU A 129 19.47 -23.54 -11.10
C LEU A 129 18.56 -24.25 -10.10
N GLN A 130 18.90 -25.48 -9.67
CA GLN A 130 18.11 -26.25 -8.71
C GLN A 130 17.90 -25.53 -7.36
N PRO A 131 18.91 -24.86 -6.76
CA PRO A 131 18.71 -24.09 -5.54
C PRO A 131 17.74 -22.92 -5.73
N LEU A 132 17.80 -22.21 -6.87
CA LEU A 132 16.89 -21.11 -7.18
C LEU A 132 15.44 -21.61 -7.32
N ALA A 133 15.26 -22.76 -7.97
CA ALA A 133 13.97 -23.43 -8.11
C ALA A 133 13.38 -23.84 -6.75
N ALA A 134 14.21 -24.45 -5.88
CA ALA A 134 13.81 -24.85 -4.53
C ALA A 134 13.40 -23.63 -3.68
N MET A 135 14.19 -22.55 -3.71
CA MET A 135 13.86 -21.30 -3.03
C MET A 135 12.56 -20.69 -3.57
N LEU A 136 12.34 -20.70 -4.88
CA LEU A 136 11.13 -20.17 -5.50
C LEU A 136 9.88 -20.91 -4.97
N LEU A 137 9.91 -22.24 -4.99
CA LEU A 137 8.80 -23.07 -4.47
C LEU A 137 8.56 -22.83 -2.98
N GLY A 138 9.64 -22.76 -2.18
CA GLY A 138 9.55 -22.48 -0.75
C GLY A 138 8.92 -21.10 -0.47
N ILE A 139 9.37 -20.06 -1.17
CA ILE A 139 8.83 -18.70 -1.03
C ILE A 139 7.36 -18.65 -1.45
N GLU A 140 6.95 -19.32 -2.52
CA GLU A 140 5.53 -19.39 -2.92
C GLU A 140 4.64 -20.00 -1.85
N ALA A 141 5.12 -21.07 -1.18
CA ALA A 141 4.41 -21.68 -0.06
C ALA A 141 4.32 -20.73 1.15
N GLN A 142 5.39 -19.99 1.47
CA GLN A 142 5.37 -19.02 2.56
C GLN A 142 4.47 -17.81 2.27
N ILE A 143 4.44 -17.32 1.03
CA ILE A 143 3.50 -16.27 0.61
C ILE A 143 2.06 -16.75 0.83
N ALA A 144 1.72 -17.98 0.42
CA ALA A 144 0.38 -18.53 0.62
C ALA A 144 0.01 -18.67 2.11
N ARG A 145 0.99 -18.98 2.98
CA ARG A 145 0.81 -18.98 4.44
C ARG A 145 0.51 -17.57 4.97
N LEU A 146 1.26 -16.57 4.53
CA LEU A 146 1.04 -15.17 4.92
C LEU A 146 -0.31 -14.64 4.39
N ASP A 147 -0.71 -15.02 3.18
CA ASP A 147 -2.03 -14.68 2.62
C ASP A 147 -3.16 -15.18 3.52
N LYS A 148 -3.07 -16.42 4.01
CA LYS A 148 -4.03 -16.99 4.97
C LYS A 148 -4.05 -16.23 6.30
N ALA A 149 -2.88 -15.87 6.82
CA ALA A 149 -2.78 -15.09 8.07
C ALA A 149 -3.37 -13.68 7.93
N ILE A 150 -3.12 -13.00 6.81
CA ILE A 150 -3.72 -11.69 6.50
C ILE A 150 -5.23 -11.81 6.38
N LEU A 151 -5.74 -12.88 5.75
CA LEU A 151 -7.17 -13.12 5.66
C LEU A 151 -7.81 -13.36 7.03
N ALA A 152 -7.12 -14.07 7.94
CA ALA A 152 -7.58 -14.24 9.31
C ALA A 152 -7.62 -12.90 10.06
N ALA A 153 -6.55 -12.10 9.98
CA ALA A 153 -6.51 -10.76 10.57
C ALA A 153 -7.60 -9.83 10.03
N HIS A 154 -7.87 -9.89 8.72
CA HIS A 154 -8.97 -9.17 8.08
C HIS A 154 -10.34 -9.57 8.67
N ARG A 155 -10.61 -10.87 8.82
CA ARG A 155 -11.89 -11.36 9.36
C ARG A 155 -12.13 -10.99 10.82
N SER A 156 -11.06 -10.86 11.61
CA SER A 156 -11.13 -10.43 13.01
C SER A 156 -11.27 -8.92 13.20
N ASP A 157 -11.16 -8.12 12.13
CA ASP A 157 -11.22 -6.65 12.19
C ASP A 157 -12.48 -6.13 11.49
N PRO A 158 -13.50 -5.67 12.25
CA PRO A 158 -14.74 -5.15 11.68
C PRO A 158 -14.53 -3.96 10.73
N ILE A 159 -13.53 -3.10 10.96
CA ILE A 159 -13.21 -1.98 10.06
C ILE A 159 -12.68 -2.55 8.75
N SER A 160 -11.78 -3.53 8.82
CA SER A 160 -11.25 -4.21 7.65
C SER A 160 -12.36 -4.88 6.83
N VAL A 161 -13.30 -5.58 7.47
CA VAL A 161 -14.44 -6.21 6.80
C VAL A 161 -15.29 -5.18 6.07
N ARG A 162 -15.65 -4.06 6.71
CA ARG A 162 -16.42 -2.98 6.06
C ARG A 162 -15.68 -2.35 4.88
N LEU A 163 -14.38 -2.14 5.02
CA LEU A 163 -13.54 -1.58 3.96
C LEU A 163 -13.50 -2.48 2.72
N ALA A 164 -13.53 -3.81 2.89
CA ALA A 164 -13.47 -4.74 1.77
C ALA A 164 -14.73 -4.77 0.88
N ALA A 165 -15.82 -4.13 1.31
CA ALA A 165 -17.01 -3.93 0.47
C ALA A 165 -16.78 -2.86 -0.63
N ILE A 166 -15.77 -2.00 -0.49
CA ILE A 166 -15.48 -0.93 -1.45
C ILE A 166 -14.86 -1.57 -2.71
N PRO A 167 -15.40 -1.33 -3.93
CA PRO A 167 -14.83 -1.87 -5.16
C PRO A 167 -13.35 -1.53 -5.31
N GLY A 168 -12.52 -2.57 -5.42
CA GLY A 168 -11.06 -2.47 -5.52
C GLY A 168 -10.32 -2.56 -4.18
N ILE A 169 -11.00 -2.53 -3.05
CA ILE A 169 -10.42 -2.80 -1.74
C ILE A 169 -10.75 -4.26 -1.38
N GLY A 170 -9.77 -5.15 -1.49
CA GLY A 170 -9.89 -6.53 -1.00
C GLY A 170 -9.29 -6.71 0.40
N PRO A 171 -9.31 -7.93 0.97
CA PRO A 171 -8.80 -8.23 2.31
C PRO A 171 -7.38 -7.73 2.59
N ILE A 172 -6.49 -7.81 1.59
CA ILE A 172 -5.10 -7.31 1.69
C ILE A 172 -5.09 -5.78 1.87
N VAL A 173 -5.82 -5.06 1.02
CA VAL A 173 -5.85 -3.59 1.07
C VAL A 173 -6.55 -3.12 2.34
N ALA A 174 -7.67 -3.76 2.68
CA ALA A 174 -8.48 -3.42 3.85
C ALA A 174 -7.71 -3.60 5.16
N SER A 175 -7.08 -4.77 5.38
CA SER A 175 -6.32 -5.04 6.61
C SER A 175 -5.08 -4.19 6.73
N CYS A 176 -4.41 -3.87 5.61
CA CYS A 176 -3.29 -2.94 5.62
C CYS A 176 -3.75 -1.52 6.00
N LEU A 177 -4.89 -1.07 5.47
CA LEU A 177 -5.41 0.26 5.72
C LEU A 177 -5.86 0.44 7.18
N SER A 178 -6.66 -0.49 7.70
CA SER A 178 -7.15 -0.44 9.09
C SER A 178 -6.02 -0.57 10.12
N ALA A 179 -5.04 -1.44 9.88
CA ALA A 179 -3.87 -1.56 10.76
C ALA A 179 -2.92 -0.36 10.66
N SER A 180 -2.87 0.33 9.53
CA SER A 180 -2.01 1.51 9.34
C SER A 180 -2.59 2.78 9.96
N ILE A 181 -3.91 2.93 9.89
CA ILE A 181 -4.64 4.13 10.29
C ILE A 181 -5.80 3.70 11.20
N PRO A 182 -5.55 3.52 12.51
CA PRO A 182 -6.56 3.06 13.46
C PRO A 182 -7.74 4.02 13.61
N ASP A 183 -7.46 5.31 13.52
CA ASP A 183 -8.43 6.37 13.74
C ASP A 183 -8.43 7.35 12.55
N ALA A 184 -9.51 7.31 11.78
CA ALA A 184 -9.72 8.20 10.64
C ALA A 184 -10.29 9.57 11.04
N SER A 185 -10.75 9.75 12.29
CA SER A 185 -11.27 11.03 12.79
C SER A 185 -10.18 12.10 12.92
N LEU A 186 -8.91 11.67 12.99
CA LEU A 186 -7.72 12.53 13.00
C LEU A 186 -7.54 13.37 11.73
N PHE A 187 -8.34 13.12 10.69
CA PHE A 187 -8.33 13.88 9.45
C PHE A 187 -9.60 14.72 9.35
N GLN A 188 -9.47 16.00 8.99
CA GLN A 188 -10.59 16.93 8.82
C GLN A 188 -11.56 16.50 7.70
N GLY A 189 -11.11 15.64 6.79
CA GLY A 189 -11.96 15.13 5.73
C GLY A 189 -11.29 14.13 4.81
N SER A 190 -12.11 13.55 3.94
CA SER A 190 -11.69 12.56 2.93
C SER A 190 -10.54 13.04 2.02
N ARG A 191 -10.49 14.34 1.68
CA ARG A 191 -9.42 14.92 0.85
C ARG A 191 -8.07 14.90 1.56
N GLU A 192 -8.08 15.21 2.85
CA GLU A 192 -6.89 15.20 3.69
C GLU A 192 -6.36 13.78 3.88
N PHE A 193 -7.26 12.82 4.12
CA PHE A 193 -6.90 11.42 4.20
C PHE A 193 -6.27 10.90 2.89
N ALA A 194 -6.85 11.24 1.73
CA ALA A 194 -6.27 10.91 0.44
C ALA A 194 -4.89 11.57 0.23
N ALA A 195 -4.69 12.78 0.74
CA ALA A 195 -3.41 13.46 0.69
C ALA A 195 -2.35 12.78 1.57
N TYR A 196 -2.72 12.35 2.76
CA TYR A 196 -1.87 11.57 3.68
C TYR A 196 -1.39 10.25 3.06
N LEU A 197 -2.25 9.58 2.29
CA LEU A 197 -1.91 8.36 1.56
C LEU A 197 -1.06 8.61 0.29
N GLY A 198 -0.93 9.87 -0.15
CA GLY A 198 -0.12 10.24 -1.29
C GLY A 198 -0.75 9.96 -2.65
N VAL A 199 -2.08 9.82 -2.70
CA VAL A 199 -2.86 9.55 -3.91
C VAL A 199 -3.50 10.82 -4.50
N VAL A 200 -3.12 12.01 -4.01
CA VAL A 200 -3.54 13.30 -4.56
C VAL A 200 -2.49 13.86 -5.54
N PRO A 201 -2.89 14.59 -6.59
CA PRO A 201 -1.96 15.35 -7.44
C PRO A 201 -1.12 16.36 -6.63
N ARG A 202 0.11 16.61 -7.07
CA ARG A 202 0.87 17.79 -6.65
C ARG A 202 0.22 19.04 -7.24
N GLN A 203 0.13 20.09 -6.46
CA GLN A 203 -0.38 21.37 -6.90
C GLN A 203 0.77 22.38 -6.95
N HIS A 204 0.98 22.96 -8.13
CA HIS A 204 1.82 24.15 -8.33
C HIS A 204 0.90 25.28 -8.78
N SER A 205 0.64 26.23 -7.88
CA SER A 205 -0.21 27.39 -8.19
C SER A 205 0.62 28.66 -8.04
N THR A 206 0.67 29.47 -9.10
CA THR A 206 1.32 30.78 -9.09
C THR A 206 0.38 31.80 -9.73
N GLY A 207 0.27 33.00 -9.15
CA GLY A 207 -0.54 34.10 -9.69
C GLY A 207 -1.99 33.72 -10.07
N GLY A 208 -2.68 32.94 -9.24
CA GLY A 208 -4.06 32.50 -9.47
C GLY A 208 -4.25 31.35 -10.47
N LYS A 209 -3.20 30.85 -11.13
CA LYS A 209 -3.28 29.71 -12.06
C LYS A 209 -2.92 28.42 -11.35
N ALA A 210 -3.92 27.57 -11.11
CA ALA A 210 -3.70 26.24 -10.55
C ALA A 210 -3.22 25.25 -11.62
N ARG A 211 -2.05 24.65 -11.42
CA ARG A 211 -1.57 23.51 -12.23
C ARG A 211 -1.45 22.27 -11.37
N LEU A 212 -2.16 21.22 -11.76
CA LEU A 212 -2.07 19.89 -11.14
C LEU A 212 -1.08 19.02 -11.91
N GLY A 213 -0.13 18.42 -11.21
CA GLY A 213 0.89 17.55 -11.78
C GLY A 213 0.70 16.07 -11.43
N SER A 214 1.81 15.32 -11.42
CA SER A 214 1.82 13.93 -10.94
C SER A 214 1.40 13.84 -9.46
N ILE A 215 1.01 12.65 -9.01
CA ILE A 215 0.67 12.42 -7.60
C ILE A 215 1.83 12.80 -6.67
N SER A 216 1.51 13.27 -5.46
CA SER A 216 2.49 13.73 -4.48
C SER A 216 3.53 12.67 -4.14
N LYS A 217 3.08 11.40 -4.07
CA LYS A 217 3.83 10.24 -3.56
C LYS A 217 4.32 10.44 -2.11
N MET A 218 3.81 11.46 -1.42
CA MET A 218 4.06 11.73 -0.01
C MET A 218 3.24 10.74 0.82
N GLY A 219 3.83 10.12 1.85
CA GLY A 219 3.18 9.08 2.65
C GLY A 219 3.52 7.65 2.23
N ASN A 220 2.81 6.68 2.80
CA ASN A 220 3.19 5.26 2.76
C ASN A 220 3.16 4.68 1.33
N ARG A 221 4.35 4.32 0.82
CA ARG A 221 4.53 3.76 -0.53
C ARG A 221 3.78 2.44 -0.72
N HIS A 222 3.75 1.58 0.29
CA HIS A 222 3.12 0.27 0.23
C HIS A 222 1.60 0.40 0.12
N LEU A 223 0.96 1.19 1.00
CA LEU A 223 -0.49 1.46 0.94
C LEU A 223 -0.90 2.09 -0.40
N ARG A 224 -0.14 3.08 -0.86
CA ARG A 224 -0.40 3.71 -2.16
C ARG A 224 -0.36 2.70 -3.31
N ARG A 225 0.65 1.82 -3.33
CA ARG A 225 0.74 0.75 -4.33
C ARG A 225 -0.46 -0.19 -4.24
N LEU A 226 -0.84 -0.63 -3.04
CA LEU A 226 -2.00 -1.51 -2.82
C LEU A 226 -3.29 -0.88 -3.33
N LEU A 227 -3.54 0.40 -3.06
CA LEU A 227 -4.73 1.12 -3.54
C LEU A 227 -4.76 1.20 -5.07
N VAL A 228 -3.63 1.46 -5.72
CA VAL A 228 -3.55 1.53 -7.19
C VAL A 228 -3.73 0.14 -7.82
N VAL A 229 -3.14 -0.91 -7.24
CA VAL A 229 -3.35 -2.29 -7.69
C VAL A 229 -4.81 -2.71 -7.53
N GLY A 230 -5.43 -2.34 -6.41
CA GLY A 230 -6.86 -2.53 -6.16
C GLY A 230 -7.73 -1.80 -7.19
N ALA A 231 -7.39 -0.55 -7.51
CA ALA A 231 -8.06 0.23 -8.54
C ALA A 231 -7.93 -0.40 -9.93
N HIS A 232 -6.77 -0.96 -10.29
CA HIS A 232 -6.61 -1.72 -11.53
C HIS A 232 -7.61 -2.87 -11.60
N ALA A 233 -7.68 -3.69 -10.56
CA ALA A 233 -8.59 -4.84 -10.51
C ALA A 233 -10.06 -4.41 -10.63
N ALA A 234 -10.46 -3.37 -9.89
CA ALA A 234 -11.80 -2.80 -9.99
C ALA A 234 -12.11 -2.28 -11.40
N LEU A 235 -11.17 -1.55 -12.02
CA LEU A 235 -11.37 -1.01 -13.36
C LEU A 235 -11.55 -2.09 -14.42
N TYR A 236 -10.81 -3.20 -14.32
CA TYR A 236 -11.02 -4.33 -15.25
C TYR A 236 -12.44 -4.87 -15.16
N SER A 237 -12.99 -5.00 -13.95
CA SER A 237 -14.40 -5.40 -13.77
C SER A 237 -15.37 -4.35 -14.32
N MET A 238 -15.16 -3.07 -13.99
CA MET A 238 -16.04 -1.97 -14.37
C MET A 238 -16.05 -1.70 -15.89
N LYS A 239 -14.93 -1.94 -16.57
CA LYS A 239 -14.78 -1.75 -18.03
C LYS A 239 -15.71 -2.66 -18.83
N SER A 240 -16.03 -3.85 -18.31
CA SER A 240 -16.90 -4.82 -18.98
C SER A 240 -18.36 -4.36 -19.15
N GLY A 241 -18.78 -3.30 -18.46
CA GLY A 241 -20.17 -2.82 -18.47
C GLY A 241 -21.15 -3.63 -17.62
N LYS A 242 -20.75 -4.80 -17.10
CA LYS A 242 -21.60 -5.66 -16.26
C LYS A 242 -21.90 -5.03 -14.89
N THR A 243 -20.95 -4.29 -14.33
CA THR A 243 -21.14 -3.58 -13.05
C THR A 243 -21.87 -2.25 -13.29
N ARG A 244 -23.11 -2.13 -12.81
CA ARG A 244 -23.94 -0.92 -12.89
C ARG A 244 -24.04 -0.24 -11.52
N THR A 245 -23.03 0.58 -11.22
CA THR A 245 -22.98 1.41 -10.01
C THR A 245 -22.51 2.82 -10.40
N ALA A 246 -22.88 3.83 -9.61
CA ALA A 246 -22.46 5.21 -9.87
C ALA A 246 -20.92 5.36 -9.94
N LEU A 247 -20.19 4.54 -9.17
CA LEU A 247 -18.72 4.50 -9.24
C LEU A 247 -18.22 3.90 -10.57
N ALA A 248 -18.85 2.84 -11.05
CA ALA A 248 -18.51 2.20 -12.32
C ALA A 248 -18.84 3.09 -13.53
N ASP A 249 -19.99 3.78 -13.51
CA ASP A 249 -20.38 4.75 -14.54
C ASP A 249 -19.40 5.93 -14.60
N TRP A 250 -19.05 6.48 -13.43
CA TRP A 250 -18.02 7.51 -13.33
C TRP A 250 -16.67 7.03 -13.88
N ALA A 251 -16.24 5.81 -13.55
CA ALA A 251 -14.98 5.26 -14.04
C ALA A 251 -15.00 5.05 -15.57
N ARG A 252 -16.10 4.55 -16.13
CA ARG A 252 -16.28 4.38 -17.59
C ARG A 252 -16.25 5.71 -18.33
N SER A 253 -16.93 6.74 -17.81
CA SER A 253 -16.93 8.06 -18.44
C SER A 253 -15.53 8.70 -18.49
N LEU A 254 -14.67 8.39 -17.49
CA LEU A 254 -13.26 8.78 -17.52
C LEU A 254 -12.43 7.93 -18.49
N LEU A 255 -12.66 6.61 -18.55
CA LEU A 255 -11.98 5.72 -19.50
C LEU A 255 -12.23 6.12 -20.97
N ALA A 256 -13.37 6.73 -21.27
CA ALA A 256 -13.67 7.26 -22.60
C ALA A 256 -12.80 8.48 -22.98
N LYS A 257 -12.17 9.15 -22.00
CA LYS A 257 -11.48 10.45 -22.18
C LYS A 257 -10.00 10.42 -21.77
N LYS A 258 -9.57 9.43 -20.98
CA LYS A 258 -8.27 9.40 -20.34
C LYS A 258 -7.63 8.00 -20.39
N PRO A 259 -6.29 7.90 -20.43
CA PRO A 259 -5.60 6.62 -20.42
C PRO A 259 -5.91 5.80 -19.16
N PHE A 260 -5.93 4.46 -19.29
CA PHE A 260 -6.27 3.53 -18.21
C PHE A 260 -5.53 3.80 -16.90
N LYS A 261 -4.20 4.00 -16.96
CA LYS A 261 -3.37 4.24 -15.76
C LYS A 261 -3.74 5.54 -15.03
N VAL A 262 -4.16 6.58 -15.77
CA VAL A 262 -4.63 7.84 -15.18
C VAL A 262 -5.95 7.62 -14.46
N VAL A 263 -6.88 6.89 -15.08
CA VAL A 263 -8.16 6.55 -14.46
C VAL A 263 -7.97 5.66 -13.23
N ALA A 264 -7.00 4.73 -13.25
CA ALA A 264 -6.68 3.90 -12.10
C ALA A 264 -6.21 4.71 -10.89
N VAL A 265 -5.36 5.71 -11.11
CA VAL A 265 -4.92 6.63 -10.05
C VAL A 265 -6.09 7.49 -9.54
N ALA A 266 -6.96 7.98 -10.44
CA ALA A 266 -8.15 8.71 -10.06
C ALA A 266 -9.12 7.83 -9.24
N LEU A 267 -9.30 6.57 -9.62
CA LEU A 267 -10.12 5.61 -8.87
C LEU A 267 -9.50 5.31 -7.51
N ALA A 268 -8.18 5.11 -7.42
CA ALA A 268 -7.49 4.93 -6.14
C ALA A 268 -7.68 6.12 -5.19
N ASN A 269 -7.66 7.35 -5.72
CA ASN A 269 -8.00 8.55 -4.95
C ASN A 269 -9.45 8.50 -4.44
N LYS A 270 -10.41 8.13 -5.31
CA LYS A 270 -11.82 8.02 -4.93
C LYS A 270 -12.06 6.90 -3.90
N MET A 271 -11.40 5.75 -4.06
CA MET A 271 -11.39 4.65 -3.08
C MET A 271 -10.87 5.10 -1.72
N ALA A 272 -9.77 5.87 -1.68
CA ALA A 272 -9.23 6.41 -0.43
C ALA A 272 -10.24 7.34 0.28
N ARG A 273 -10.96 8.17 -0.49
CA ARG A 273 -11.97 9.08 0.05
C ARG A 273 -13.20 8.32 0.60
N ILE A 274 -13.62 7.27 -0.09
CA ILE A 274 -14.70 6.37 0.38
C ILE A 274 -14.26 5.62 1.63
N ALA A 275 -13.04 5.09 1.64
CA ALA A 275 -12.47 4.38 2.77
C ALA A 275 -12.44 5.25 4.02
N TRP A 276 -12.04 6.52 3.89
CA TRP A 276 -12.13 7.48 5.00
C TRP A 276 -13.55 7.61 5.55
N ALA A 277 -14.57 7.74 4.68
CA ALA A 277 -15.95 7.87 5.14
C ALA A 277 -16.44 6.62 5.88
N VAL A 278 -16.09 5.42 5.37
CA VAL A 278 -16.40 4.13 6.02
C VAL A 278 -15.72 4.00 7.38
N MET A 279 -14.46 4.44 7.50
CA MET A 279 -13.70 4.38 8.75
C MET A 279 -14.19 5.42 9.77
N ALA A 280 -14.31 6.69 9.36
CA ALA A 280 -14.63 7.80 10.26
C ALA A 280 -16.08 7.76 10.75
N ARG A 281 -17.02 7.25 9.94
CA ARG A 281 -18.44 7.17 10.30
C ARG A 281 -18.87 5.79 10.78
N SER A 282 -17.97 4.80 10.73
CA SER A 282 -18.27 3.39 11.04
C SER A 282 -19.48 2.81 10.28
N VAL A 283 -19.77 3.31 9.08
CA VAL A 283 -20.88 2.87 8.23
C VAL A 283 -20.43 1.84 7.19
N ALA A 284 -21.35 0.98 6.77
CA ALA A 284 -21.11 0.09 5.64
C ALA A 284 -21.00 0.89 4.32
N TYR A 285 -20.28 0.33 3.33
CA TYR A 285 -20.24 0.91 2.00
C TYR A 285 -21.54 0.60 1.25
N GLU A 286 -22.21 1.65 0.76
CA GLU A 286 -23.40 1.52 -0.09
C GLU A 286 -23.07 1.90 -1.55
N PRO A 287 -23.23 0.98 -2.53
CA PRO A 287 -22.90 1.23 -3.93
C PRO A 287 -23.70 2.36 -4.61
N GLY A 288 -24.81 2.77 -3.98
CA GLY A 288 -25.77 3.76 -4.50
C GLY A 288 -25.66 5.15 -3.88
N SER A 289 -24.88 5.35 -2.81
CA SER A 289 -24.69 6.69 -2.26
C SER A 289 -23.86 7.51 -3.26
N THR A 290 -24.54 8.31 -4.08
CA THR A 290 -23.90 9.46 -4.69
C THR A 290 -23.23 10.21 -3.54
N GLY A 291 -21.96 10.60 -3.72
CA GLY A 291 -21.32 11.52 -2.79
C GLY A 291 -22.02 12.87 -2.87
N ALA A 292 -23.23 12.96 -2.32
CA ALA A 292 -23.94 14.20 -2.12
C ALA A 292 -23.13 14.99 -1.09
N GLY A 293 -22.65 16.17 -1.51
CA GLY A 293 -22.01 17.14 -0.62
C GLY A 293 -20.50 16.94 -0.41
N ALA A 294 -19.71 17.11 -1.46
CA ALA A 294 -18.36 17.64 -1.31
C ALA A 294 -18.06 18.71 -2.37
N SER A 295 -19.02 19.60 -2.61
CA SER A 295 -18.78 20.94 -3.14
C SER A 295 -19.18 21.96 -2.09
N ALA A 296 -18.44 23.07 -2.04
CA ALA A 296 -18.62 24.26 -1.20
C ALA A 296 -18.15 24.15 0.27
N ALA A 297 -16.84 24.28 0.47
CA ALA A 297 -16.17 25.32 1.27
C ALA A 297 -14.65 25.02 1.26
#